data_AF-A0A0A2TBF3-F1
#
_entry.id   AF-A0A0A2TBF3-F1
#
_cell.length_a   1.000
_cell.length_b   1.000
_cell.length_c   1.000
_cell.angle_alpha   90.00
_cell.angle_beta   90.00
_cell.angle_gamma   90.00
#
_symmetry.space_group_name_H-M   'P 1'
#
loop_
_entity.id
_entity.type
_entity.pdbx_description
1 polymer ?
#
loop_
_entity_poly.entity_id
_entity_poly.type
_entity_poly.pdbx_seq_one_letter_code
_entity_poly.pdbx_strand_id
1 'polypeptide(L)'
;MIITWVLLIYVMILSGIGFILMGVDKKRARSNHWRIQESTFWKVAWLGGATGNWLGMSVFRHKTKHKSFVIGTPAIILVHLVLFVVIKTRLLS
;
A
#
# COMPACT_ATOMS: atom_id res chain seq x y z
N MET A 1 -4.53 9.50 -22.15
CA MET A 1 -4.45 10.62 -21.17
C MET A 1 -5.43 10.46 -20.00
N ILE A 2 -6.73 10.27 -20.22
CA ILE A 2 -7.73 10.12 -19.12
C ILE A 2 -7.46 8.90 -18.22
N ILE A 3 -7.16 7.75 -18.80
CA ILE A 3 -6.92 6.49 -18.07
C ILE A 3 -5.76 6.63 -17.06
N THR A 4 -4.72 7.37 -17.41
CA THR A 4 -3.56 7.62 -16.54
C THR A 4 -3.95 8.40 -15.28
N TRP A 5 -4.78 9.42 -15.42
CA TRP A 5 -5.27 10.22 -14.30
C TRP A 5 -6.17 9.40 -13.36
N VAL A 6 -7.03 8.54 -13.92
CA VAL A 6 -7.87 7.62 -13.13
C VAL A 6 -7.01 6.66 -12.30
N LEU A 7 -5.97 6.08 -12.90
CA LEU A 7 -5.04 5.20 -12.19
C LEU A 7 -4.29 5.93 -11.07
N LEU A 8 -3.85 7.17 -11.30
CA LEU A 8 -3.17 7.97 -10.28
C LEU A 8 -4.07 8.27 -9.08
N ILE A 9 -5.31 8.70 -9.32
CA ILE A 9 -6.29 8.97 -8.26
C ILE A 9 -6.58 7.69 -7.48
N TYR A 10 -6.75 6.56 -8.17
CA TYR A 10 -6.99 5.27 -7.55
C TYR A 10 -5.84 4.85 -6.61
N VAL A 11 -4.59 4.94 -7.07
CA VAL A 11 -3.40 4.65 -6.26
C VAL A 11 -3.27 5.62 -5.07
N MET A 12 -3.62 6.89 -5.25
CA MET A 12 -3.56 7.89 -4.20
C MET A 12 -4.57 7.60 -3.07
N ILE A 13 -5.82 7.27 -3.43
CA ILE A 13 -6.86 6.91 -2.45
C ILE A 13 -6.44 5.66 -1.67
N LEU A 14 -5.98 4.61 -2.35
CA LEU A 14 -5.56 3.38 -1.69
C LEU A 14 -4.31 3.57 -0.82
N SER A 15 -3.39 4.44 -1.23
CA SER A 15 -2.25 4.84 -0.41
C SER A 15 -2.72 5.54 0.88
N GLY A 16 -3.70 6.46 0.78
CA GLY A 16 -4.31 7.08 1.95
C GLY A 16 -4.96 6.06 2.89
N ILE A 17 -5.73 5.12 2.34
CA ILE A 17 -6.38 4.04 3.10
C ILE A 17 -5.34 3.17 3.82
N GLY A 18 -4.27 2.75 3.14
CA GLY A 18 -3.19 1.96 3.75
C GLY A 18 -2.49 2.69 4.89
N PHE A 19 -2.24 4.00 4.72
CA PHE A 19 -1.65 4.82 5.77
C PHE A 19 -2.56 4.96 6.99
N ILE A 20 -3.85 5.24 6.78
CA ILE A 20 -4.84 5.38 7.86
C ILE A 20 -4.98 4.06 8.62
N LEU A 21 -5.06 2.92 7.92
CA LEU A 21 -5.14 1.59 8.52
C LEU A 21 -3.99 1.34 9.51
N MET A 22 -2.77 1.75 9.14
CA MET A 22 -1.60 1.60 10.01
C MET A 22 -1.68 2.51 11.26
N GLY A 23 -2.20 3.73 11.09
CA GLY A 23 -2.44 4.65 12.20
C GLY A 23 -3.53 4.14 13.16
N VAL A 24 -4.61 3.58 12.61
CA VAL A 24 -5.70 2.95 13.38
C VAL A 24 -5.18 1.72 14.12
N ASP A 25 -4.35 0.89 13.50
CA ASP A 25 -3.74 -0.27 14.16
C ASP A 25 -2.86 0.17 15.35
N LYS A 26 -2.05 1.23 15.19
CA LYS A 26 -1.28 1.80 16.31
C LYS A 26 -2.17 2.30 17.44
N LYS A 27 -3.30 2.96 17.12
CA LYS A 27 -4.26 3.44 18.13
C LYS A 27 -4.90 2.26 18.86
N ARG A 28 -5.29 1.21 18.14
CA ARG A 28 -5.85 -0.03 18.72
C ARG A 28 -4.85 -0.77 19.59
N ALA A 29 -3.57 -0.81 19.19
CA ALA A 29 -2.49 -1.38 19.99
C ALA A 29 -2.28 -0.66 21.32
N ARG A 30 -2.55 0.66 21.39
CA ARG A 30 -2.52 1.42 22.65
C ARG A 30 -3.75 1.21 23.52
N SER A 31 -4.93 1.05 22.91
CA SER A 31 -6.18 0.80 23.63
C SER A 31 -6.42 -0.68 23.99
N ASN A 32 -5.43 -1.56 23.83
CA ASN A 32 -5.54 -3.00 24.11
C ASN A 32 -6.69 -3.70 23.35
N HIS A 33 -7.08 -3.14 22.19
CA HIS A 33 -8.12 -3.70 21.33
C HIS A 33 -7.54 -4.71 20.33
N TRP A 34 -8.42 -5.47 19.66
CA TRP A 34 -8.05 -6.44 18.65
C TRP A 34 -7.16 -5.82 17.55
N ARG A 35 -5.97 -6.38 17.36
CA ARG A 35 -5.00 -5.96 16.35
C ARG A 35 -5.49 -6.30 14.95
N ILE A 36 -5.19 -5.46 13.98
CA ILE A 36 -5.59 -5.68 12.58
C ILE A 36 -4.70 -6.80 12.01
N GLN A 37 -5.34 -7.79 11.39
CA GLN A 37 -4.64 -8.91 10.75
C GLN A 37 -3.78 -8.40 9.59
N GLU A 38 -2.64 -9.04 9.39
CA GLU A 38 -1.69 -8.72 8.32
C GLU A 38 -2.30 -8.92 6.93
N SER A 39 -3.26 -9.83 6.81
CA SER A 39 -4.03 -10.09 5.60
C SER A 39 -4.73 -8.84 5.05
N THR A 40 -5.25 -7.97 5.91
CA THR A 40 -5.91 -6.72 5.48
C THR A 40 -4.91 -5.76 4.85
N PHE A 41 -3.72 -5.64 5.44
CA PHE A 41 -2.65 -4.82 4.88
C PHE A 41 -2.17 -5.38 3.54
N TRP A 42 -2.07 -6.70 3.40
CA TRP A 42 -1.72 -7.34 2.12
C TRP A 42 -2.79 -7.07 1.05
N LYS A 43 -4.07 -7.18 1.37
CA LYS A 43 -5.16 -6.86 0.43
C LYS A 43 -5.09 -5.42 -0.06
N VAL A 44 -4.86 -4.47 0.85
CA VAL A 44 -4.71 -3.05 0.48
C VAL A 44 -3.45 -2.83 -0.35
N ALA A 45 -2.34 -3.52 -0.03
CA ALA A 45 -1.12 -3.44 -0.82
C ALA A 45 -1.32 -3.97 -2.25
N TRP A 46 -1.99 -5.12 -2.39
CA TRP A 46 -2.34 -5.71 -3.68
C TRP A 46 -3.27 -4.84 -4.53
N LEU A 47 -4.19 -4.13 -3.90
CA LEU A 47 -5.09 -3.21 -4.61
C LEU A 47 -4.39 -1.95 -5.11
N GLY A 48 -3.23 -1.57 -4.55
CA GLY A 48 -2.50 -0.35 -4.94
C GLY A 48 -2.15 0.59 -3.78
N GLY A 49 -2.43 0.20 -2.53
CA GLY A 49 -2.08 0.95 -1.32
C GLY A 49 -0.73 0.56 -0.70
N ALA A 50 0.13 -0.14 -1.45
CA ALA A 50 1.41 -0.64 -0.96
C ALA A 50 2.34 0.49 -0.48
N THR A 51 2.38 1.59 -1.22
CA THR A 51 3.08 2.84 -0.88
C THR A 51 2.59 3.44 0.43
N GLY A 52 1.27 3.52 0.60
CA GLY A 52 0.62 4.01 1.82
C GLY A 52 0.92 3.17 3.05
N ASN A 53 0.87 1.84 2.89
CA ASN A 53 1.25 0.91 3.96
C ASN A 53 2.72 1.09 4.34
N TRP A 54 3.63 1.15 3.37
CA TRP A 54 5.06 1.26 3.63
C TRP A 54 5.42 2.58 4.33
N LEU A 55 4.81 3.68 3.90
CA LEU A 55 4.89 4.98 4.58
C LEU A 55 4.32 4.90 5.99
N GLY A 56 3.16 4.28 6.17
CA GLY A 56 2.53 4.08 7.47
C GLY A 56 3.45 3.32 8.42
N MET A 57 4.06 2.21 7.97
CA MET A 57 5.02 1.43 8.76
C MET A 57 6.20 2.29 9.22
N SER A 58 6.78 3.07 8.31
CA SER A 58 7.94 3.92 8.59
C SER A 58 7.60 5.06 9.56
N VAL A 59 6.47 5.75 9.35
CA VAL A 59 6.01 6.88 10.18
C VAL A 59 5.59 6.41 11.56
N PHE A 60 4.77 5.37 11.64
CA PHE A 60 4.26 4.88 12.90
C PHE A 60 5.29 4.04 13.67
N ARG A 61 6.40 3.64 13.02
CA ARG A 61 7.42 2.69 13.50
C ARG A 61 6.79 1.44 14.09
N HIS A 62 5.64 1.05 13.55
CA HIS A 62 4.84 -0.07 14.00
C HIS A 62 4.95 -1.18 12.96
N LYS A 63 5.20 -2.42 13.41
CA LYS A 63 5.42 -3.60 12.55
C LYS A 63 6.59 -3.52 11.54
N THR A 64 7.61 -2.71 11.77
CA THR A 64 8.84 -2.66 10.95
C THR A 64 9.72 -3.92 11.02
N LYS A 65 9.51 -4.80 12.00
CA LYS A 65 10.25 -6.08 12.12
C LYS A 65 9.67 -7.23 11.27
N HIS A 66 8.47 -7.08 10.70
CA HIS A 66 7.90 -8.10 9.83
C HIS A 66 8.55 -8.02 8.45
N LYS A 67 9.61 -8.82 8.25
CA LYS A 67 10.38 -8.89 6.99
C LYS A 67 9.50 -9.12 5.77
N SER A 68 8.42 -9.89 5.91
CA SER A 68 7.44 -10.14 4.84
C SER A 68 6.80 -8.85 4.34
N PHE A 69 6.54 -7.89 5.22
CA PHE A 69 5.98 -6.60 4.84
C PHE A 69 7.03 -5.66 4.24
N VAL A 70 8.22 -5.61 4.85
CA VAL A 70 9.33 -4.74 4.41
C VAL A 70 9.84 -5.12 3.02
N ILE A 71 9.86 -6.41 2.68
CA ILE A 71 10.31 -6.92 1.38
C ILE A 71 9.12 -7.05 0.41
N GLY A 72 7.95 -7.47 0.91
CA GLY A 72 6.76 -7.70 0.10
C GLY A 72 6.14 -6.43 -0.48
N THR A 73 6.09 -5.33 0.29
CA THR A 73 5.56 -4.06 -0.24
C THR A 73 6.38 -3.48 -1.40
N PRO A 74 7.72 -3.38 -1.35
CA PRO A 74 8.49 -2.93 -2.52
C PRO A 74 8.41 -3.88 -3.71
N ALA A 75 8.28 -5.20 -3.49
CA ALA A 75 8.04 -6.15 -4.57
C ALA A 75 6.70 -5.89 -5.29
N ILE A 76 5.62 -5.62 -4.55
CA ILE A 76 4.31 -5.29 -5.14
C ILE A 76 4.36 -3.93 -5.87
N ILE A 77 5.09 -2.96 -5.33
CA ILE A 77 5.31 -1.66 -6.00
C ILE A 77 6.03 -1.87 -7.33
N LEU A 78 7.07 -2.70 -7.37
CA LEU A 78 7.78 -3.07 -8.61
C LEU A 78 6.84 -3.70 -9.63
N VAL A 79 5.98 -4.64 -9.21
CA VAL A 79 4.99 -5.26 -10.09
C VAL A 79 4.02 -4.22 -10.66
N HIS A 80 3.50 -3.31 -9.83
CA HIS A 80 2.62 -2.22 -10.30
C HIS A 80 3.32 -1.30 -11.29
N LEU A 81 4.61 -1.00 -11.06
CA LEU A 81 5.39 -0.12 -11.92
C LEU A 81 5.66 -0.76 -13.28
N VAL A 82 6.00 -2.06 -13.31
CA VAL A 82 6.14 -2.83 -14.55
C VAL A 82 4.81 -2.88 -15.31
N LEU A 83 3.71 -3.19 -14.64
CA LEU A 83 2.37 -3.19 -15.24
C LEU A 83 2.02 -1.83 -15.84
N PHE A 84 2.31 -0.75 -15.13
CA PHE A 84 2.07 0.62 -15.60
C PHE A 84 2.89 0.93 -16.85
N VAL A 85 4.18 0.57 -16.88
CA VAL A 85 5.03 0.76 -18.06
C VAL A 85 4.51 -0.06 -19.24
N VAL A 86 4.18 -1.34 -19.04
CA VAL A 86 3.63 -2.21 -20.10
C VAL A 86 2.33 -1.64 -20.68
N ILE A 87 1.39 -1.23 -19.82
CA ILE A 87 0.13 -0.62 -20.24
C ILE A 87 0.40 0.66 -21.02
N LYS A 88 1.29 1.52 -20.53
CA LYS A 88 1.64 2.79 -21.19
C LYS A 88 2.25 2.55 -22.57
N THR A 89 3.17 1.59 -22.70
CA THR A 89 3.81 1.23 -23.97
C THR A 89 2.82 0.61 -24.96
N ARG A 90 1.91 -0.26 -24.50
CA ARG A 90 0.84 -0.85 -25.33
C ARG A 90 -0.22 0.16 -25.79
N LEU A 91 -0.49 1.20 -24.99
CA LEU A 91 -1.50 2.22 -25.29
C LEU A 91 -0.94 3.39 -26.13
N LEU A 92 0.39 3.56 -26.18
CA LEU A 92 1.09 4.55 -26.99
C LEU A 92 1.59 4.00 -28.34
N SER A 93 1.47 2.69 -28.56
CA SER A 93 1.67 2.00 -29.85
C SER A 93 0.37 1.92 -30.63
#